data_AF-A0A355G5Q1-F1
#
_entry.id   AF-A0A355G5Q1-F1
#
_cell.length_a   1.000
_cell.length_b   1.000
_cell.length_c   1.000
_cell.angle_alpha   90.00
_cell.angle_beta   90.00
_cell.angle_gamma   90.00
#
_symmetry.space_group_name_H-M   'P 1'
#
loop_
_entity.id
_entity.type
_entity.pdbx_description
1 polymer ?
#
loop_
_entity_poly.entity_id
_entity_poly.type
_entity_poly.pdbx_seq_one_letter_code
_entity_poly.pdbx_strand_id
1 'polypeptide(L)'
;MFALILLTLLLPAFSFGQTPLPVPLPLKEPAEKQTETEVTVLYAAPTSAELKSQLENWVADQKVKDPAQLKATASQLVKLESASSAEEKLNVAIRIFSVVDPQAAELIQSNQFSDRVPQFSTHPLLMEGKAETFYLANLRYFVARNLTQFRLVDPALEIFNSINPEPLID
;
A
#
# COMPACT_ATOMS: atom_id res chain seq x y z
N MET A 1 -66.00 19.54 21.62
CA MET A 1 -65.48 19.69 22.98
C MET A 1 -64.07 20.25 22.87
N PHE A 2 -63.94 21.56 22.97
CA PHE A 2 -62.66 22.29 22.91
C PHE A 2 -62.20 22.54 24.35
N ALA A 3 -60.95 22.22 24.66
CA ALA A 3 -60.32 22.60 25.93
C ALA A 3 -59.06 23.41 25.63
N LEU A 4 -59.17 24.69 25.92
CA LEU A 4 -58.11 25.70 26.02
C LEU A 4 -57.44 25.50 27.38
N ILE A 5 -56.11 25.36 27.46
CA ILE A 5 -55.39 25.47 28.74
C ILE A 5 -54.22 26.45 28.59
N LEU A 6 -54.23 27.37 29.54
CA LEU A 6 -53.49 28.62 29.67
C LEU A 6 -52.06 28.39 30.17
N LEU A 7 -51.15 29.23 29.67
CA LEU A 7 -49.78 29.44 30.13
C LEU A 7 -49.76 30.06 31.54
N THR A 8 -48.97 29.52 32.46
CA THR A 8 -48.39 30.27 33.61
C THR A 8 -46.99 29.75 33.94
N LEU A 9 -46.02 30.66 33.93
CA LEU A 9 -44.63 30.51 34.36
C LEU A 9 -44.54 30.54 35.88
N LEU A 10 -43.68 29.71 36.48
CA LEU A 10 -43.01 29.96 37.76
C LEU A 10 -41.79 29.02 37.93
N LEU A 11 -40.59 29.60 37.86
CA LEU A 11 -39.31 28.98 38.26
C LEU A 11 -39.29 28.75 39.78
N PRO A 12 -38.50 27.79 40.29
CA PRO A 12 -37.32 28.25 41.02
C PRO A 12 -36.07 27.35 40.96
N ALA A 13 -34.97 28.01 41.36
CA ALA A 13 -33.76 27.49 41.99
C ALA A 13 -32.71 26.76 41.11
N PHE A 14 -31.81 27.58 40.56
CA PHE A 14 -30.42 27.19 40.32
C PHE A 14 -29.81 26.65 41.62
N SER A 15 -29.37 25.39 41.60
CA SER A 15 -28.45 24.86 42.60
C SER A 15 -27.03 24.94 42.01
N PHE A 16 -26.22 25.85 42.55
CA PHE A 16 -24.78 25.90 42.33
C PHE A 16 -24.07 24.96 43.31
N GLY A 17 -23.06 24.25 42.82
CA GLY A 17 -22.11 23.43 43.59
C GLY A 17 -22.23 21.97 43.17
N GLN A 18 -21.24 21.33 42.54
CA GLN A 18 -19.82 21.31 42.91
C GLN A 18 -18.93 21.37 41.67
N THR A 19 -17.94 22.25 41.67
CA THR A 19 -16.75 22.14 40.81
C THR A 19 -16.04 20.82 41.11
N PRO A 20 -15.76 19.96 40.10
CA PRO A 20 -14.90 18.82 40.32
C PRO A 20 -13.50 19.34 40.66
N LEU A 21 -12.94 18.83 41.76
CA LEU A 21 -11.55 19.07 42.15
C LEU A 21 -10.63 18.70 40.97
N PRO A 22 -9.64 19.53 40.61
CA PRO A 22 -8.69 19.18 39.56
C PRO A 22 -7.87 17.98 40.05
N VAL A 23 -8.01 16.85 39.37
CA VAL A 23 -7.07 15.73 39.51
C VAL A 23 -5.70 16.28 39.11
N PRO A 24 -4.66 16.19 39.97
CA PRO A 24 -3.31 16.56 39.56
C PRO A 24 -2.89 15.65 38.41
N LEU A 25 -2.68 16.23 37.23
CA LEU A 25 -1.98 15.55 36.15
C LEU A 25 -0.60 15.13 36.69
N PRO A 26 -0.14 13.89 36.44
CA PRO A 26 1.23 13.51 36.73
C PRO A 26 2.19 14.55 36.15
N LEU A 27 3.09 15.06 36.99
CA LEU A 27 4.13 16.00 36.58
C LEU A 27 4.92 15.39 35.43
N LYS A 28 4.84 16.06 34.27
CA LYS A 28 5.59 15.78 33.06
C LYS A 28 7.08 15.66 33.42
N GLU A 29 7.64 14.47 33.28
CA GLU A 29 9.10 14.28 33.33
C GLU A 29 9.75 15.23 32.31
N PRO A 30 10.91 15.83 32.66
CA PRO A 30 11.63 16.69 31.75
C PRO A 30 12.02 15.88 30.52
N ALA A 31 11.64 16.41 29.35
CA ALA A 31 11.98 15.85 28.06
C ALA A 31 13.49 15.59 27.97
N GLU A 32 13.90 14.32 27.98
CA GLU A 32 15.11 13.94 27.29
C GLU A 32 14.87 14.27 25.82
N LYS A 33 15.50 15.36 25.35
CA LYS A 33 15.76 15.56 23.94
C LYS A 33 16.69 14.43 23.50
N GLN A 34 16.11 13.28 23.20
CA GLN A 34 16.65 12.43 22.15
C GLN A 34 16.38 13.19 20.86
N THR A 35 17.32 14.05 20.47
CA THR A 35 17.50 14.39 19.07
C THR A 35 18.02 13.13 18.37
N GLU A 36 17.17 12.12 18.27
CA GLU A 36 17.18 11.30 17.06
C GLU A 36 16.82 12.29 15.97
N THR A 37 17.83 12.63 15.17
CA THR A 37 17.57 13.28 13.90
C THR A 37 16.83 12.22 13.11
N GLU A 38 15.50 12.23 13.18
CA GLU A 38 14.65 11.36 12.39
C GLU A 38 14.99 11.68 10.93
N VAL A 39 15.86 10.88 10.34
CA VAL A 39 16.26 11.03 8.95
C VAL A 39 15.00 10.74 8.15
N THR A 40 14.33 11.78 7.69
CA THR A 40 13.18 11.63 6.79
C THR A 40 13.72 11.04 5.49
N VAL A 41 13.61 9.73 5.34
CA VAL A 41 13.92 9.04 4.09
C VAL A 41 12.81 9.38 3.11
N LEU A 42 13.14 10.14 2.07
CA LEU A 42 12.22 10.40 0.97
C LEU A 42 12.21 9.18 0.05
N TYR A 43 11.11 8.44 0.08
CA TYR A 43 10.83 7.40 -0.91
C TYR A 43 10.22 8.04 -2.15
N ALA A 44 10.76 7.72 -3.32
CA ALA A 44 10.27 8.18 -4.61
C ALA A 44 10.40 7.07 -5.64
N ALA A 45 9.38 6.91 -6.50
CA ALA A 45 9.45 5.99 -7.63
C ALA A 45 10.77 6.17 -8.43
N PRO A 46 11.40 5.07 -8.85
CA PRO A 46 12.62 5.13 -9.65
C PRO A 46 12.38 5.89 -10.96
N THR A 47 13.42 6.53 -11.47
CA THR A 47 13.40 7.08 -12.83
C THR A 47 13.17 5.95 -13.85
N SER A 48 12.68 6.29 -15.05
CA SER A 48 12.42 5.26 -16.06
C SER A 48 13.71 4.53 -16.50
N ALA A 49 14.86 5.22 -16.47
CA ALA A 49 16.16 4.63 -16.78
C ALA A 49 16.61 3.64 -15.69
N GLU A 50 16.49 4.01 -14.42
CA GLU A 50 16.81 3.11 -13.29
C GLU A 50 15.91 1.88 -13.31
N LEU A 51 14.61 2.06 -13.52
CA LEU A 51 13.66 0.95 -13.60
C LEU A 51 13.99 0.02 -14.78
N LYS A 52 14.33 0.57 -15.95
CA LYS A 52 14.75 -0.22 -17.11
C LYS A 52 15.95 -1.10 -16.76
N SER A 53 16.99 -0.52 -16.16
CA SER A 53 18.19 -1.29 -15.75
C SER A 53 17.88 -2.34 -14.66
N GLN A 54 17.04 -2.03 -13.68
CA GLN A 54 16.64 -3.00 -12.65
C GLN A 54 15.88 -4.18 -13.25
N LEU A 55 14.97 -3.93 -14.19
CA LEU A 55 14.21 -4.98 -14.87
C LEU A 55 15.09 -5.81 -15.79
N GLU A 56 16.00 -5.19 -16.54
CA GLU A 56 16.98 -5.90 -17.38
C GLU A 56 17.85 -6.85 -16.55
N ASN A 57 18.37 -6.38 -15.42
CA ASN A 57 19.15 -7.19 -14.48
C ASN A 57 18.31 -8.35 -13.91
N TRP A 58 17.10 -8.06 -13.44
CA TRP A 58 16.22 -9.09 -12.90
C TRP A 58 15.89 -10.19 -13.92
N VAL A 59 15.58 -9.81 -15.17
CA VAL A 59 15.31 -10.76 -16.27
C VAL A 59 16.54 -11.60 -16.58
N ALA A 60 17.74 -11.00 -16.58
CA ALA A 60 18.99 -11.71 -16.78
C ALA A 60 19.23 -12.74 -15.66
N ASP A 61 18.93 -12.39 -14.41
CA ASP A 61 19.06 -13.28 -13.25
C ASP A 61 18.10 -14.49 -13.32
N GLN A 62 16.94 -14.31 -13.95
CA GLN A 62 15.99 -15.42 -14.20
C GLN A 62 16.49 -16.40 -15.27
N LYS A 63 17.60 -16.10 -15.97
CA LYS A 63 18.20 -16.96 -17.02
C LYS A 63 17.21 -17.35 -18.11
N VAL A 64 16.34 -16.42 -18.50
CA VAL A 64 15.33 -16.62 -19.55
C VAL A 64 16.01 -16.97 -20.87
N LYS A 65 15.57 -18.06 -21.51
CA LYS A 65 16.10 -18.53 -22.81
C LYS A 65 15.06 -18.53 -23.93
N ASP A 66 13.79 -18.44 -23.59
CA ASP A 66 12.71 -18.45 -24.60
C ASP A 66 12.74 -17.13 -25.41
N PRO A 67 12.98 -17.20 -26.73
CA PRO A 67 12.97 -16.01 -27.58
C PRO A 67 11.65 -15.24 -27.55
N ALA A 68 10.51 -15.92 -27.34
CA ALA A 68 9.21 -15.26 -27.26
C ALA A 68 9.09 -14.41 -25.99
N GLN A 69 9.49 -14.95 -24.83
CA GLN A 69 9.55 -14.21 -23.57
C GLN A 69 10.53 -13.02 -23.67
N LEU A 70 11.73 -13.24 -24.21
CA LEU A 70 12.72 -12.16 -24.40
C LEU A 70 12.18 -11.03 -25.28
N LYS A 71 11.50 -11.36 -26.38
CA LYS A 71 10.87 -10.38 -27.26
C LYS A 71 9.73 -9.62 -26.57
N ALA A 72 8.90 -10.32 -25.80
CA ALA A 72 7.80 -9.71 -25.05
C ALA A 72 8.34 -8.74 -23.97
N THR A 73 9.37 -9.14 -23.23
CA THR A 73 10.06 -8.30 -22.26
C THR A 73 10.67 -7.06 -22.91
N ALA A 74 11.41 -7.22 -24.00
CA ALA A 74 12.00 -6.08 -24.73
C ALA A 74 10.92 -5.07 -25.18
N SER A 75 9.77 -5.58 -25.63
CA SER A 75 8.63 -4.73 -26.04
C SER A 75 8.03 -3.94 -24.86
N GLN A 76 8.10 -4.44 -23.63
CA GLN A 76 7.68 -3.69 -22.45
C GLN A 76 8.73 -2.66 -22.03
N LEU A 77 10.03 -3.02 -22.07
CA LEU A 77 11.13 -2.12 -21.68
C LEU A 77 11.20 -0.85 -22.54
N VAL A 78 10.84 -0.94 -23.83
CA VAL A 78 10.75 0.24 -24.72
C VAL A 78 9.76 1.29 -24.20
N LYS A 79 8.72 0.88 -23.46
CA LYS A 79 7.73 1.82 -22.91
C LYS A 79 8.29 2.72 -21.81
N LEU A 80 9.43 2.36 -21.23
CA LEU A 80 10.12 3.17 -20.23
C LEU A 80 10.99 4.27 -20.86
N GLU A 81 11.08 4.35 -22.20
CA GLU A 81 11.85 5.40 -22.88
C GLU A 81 11.12 6.75 -22.91
N SER A 82 9.81 6.74 -22.65
CA SER A 82 9.00 7.93 -22.43
C SER A 82 8.89 8.33 -20.96
N ALA A 83 8.56 9.60 -20.72
CA ALA A 83 8.09 10.02 -19.40
C ALA A 83 6.81 9.24 -19.06
N SER A 84 6.83 8.55 -17.92
CA SER A 84 5.72 7.71 -17.45
C SER A 84 5.49 7.94 -15.97
N SER A 85 4.22 7.90 -15.58
CA SER A 85 3.79 7.92 -14.18
C SER A 85 4.28 6.68 -13.41
N ALA A 86 4.26 6.76 -12.07
CA ALA A 86 4.59 5.61 -11.21
C ALA A 86 3.69 4.39 -11.50
N GLU A 87 2.39 4.62 -11.71
CA GLU A 87 1.45 3.57 -12.07
C GLU A 87 1.79 2.89 -13.41
N GLU A 88 2.13 3.66 -14.44
CA GLU A 88 2.54 3.10 -15.74
C GLU A 88 3.84 2.29 -15.62
N LYS A 89 4.80 2.78 -14.83
CA LYS A 89 6.05 2.09 -14.52
C LYS A 89 5.79 0.76 -13.79
N LEU A 90 4.95 0.76 -12.77
CA LEU A 90 4.55 -0.45 -12.05
C LEU A 90 3.89 -1.44 -13.01
N ASN A 91 2.96 -0.98 -13.85
CA ASN A 91 2.28 -1.81 -14.83
C ASN A 91 3.27 -2.46 -15.83
N VAL A 92 4.33 -1.76 -16.23
CA VAL A 92 5.41 -2.33 -17.05
C VAL A 92 6.14 -3.45 -16.31
N ALA A 93 6.54 -3.20 -15.05
CA ALA A 93 7.24 -4.19 -14.23
C ALA A 93 6.39 -5.45 -14.02
N ILE A 94 5.12 -5.29 -13.64
CA ILE A 94 4.18 -6.40 -13.42
C ILE A 94 3.97 -7.24 -14.69
N ARG A 95 3.90 -6.60 -15.88
CA ARG A 95 3.81 -7.33 -17.16
C ARG A 95 5.08 -8.11 -17.48
N ILE A 96 6.25 -7.59 -17.14
CA ILE A 96 7.51 -8.32 -17.32
C ILE A 96 7.56 -9.52 -16.36
N PHE A 97 7.19 -9.33 -15.10
CA PHE A 97 7.11 -10.41 -14.12
C PHE A 97 6.18 -11.53 -14.60
N SER A 98 4.99 -11.20 -15.10
CA SER A 98 4.04 -12.19 -15.62
C SER A 98 4.53 -12.93 -16.88
N VAL A 99 5.42 -12.32 -17.67
CA VAL A 99 5.99 -12.95 -18.86
C VAL A 99 7.07 -13.96 -18.48
N VAL A 100 7.84 -13.65 -17.44
CA VAL A 100 9.04 -14.40 -17.06
C VAL A 100 8.75 -15.46 -15.99
N ASP A 101 7.88 -15.16 -15.02
CA ASP A 101 7.50 -16.07 -13.94
C ASP A 101 6.02 -16.52 -14.09
N PRO A 102 5.75 -17.80 -14.41
CA PRO A 102 4.40 -18.33 -14.51
C PRO A 102 3.58 -18.20 -13.23
N GLN A 103 4.21 -18.33 -12.06
CA GLN A 103 3.50 -18.19 -10.77
C GLN A 103 3.04 -16.75 -10.57
N ALA A 104 3.88 -15.78 -10.95
CA ALA A 104 3.48 -14.38 -10.97
C ALA A 104 2.31 -14.14 -11.93
N ALA A 105 2.33 -14.76 -13.10
CA ALA A 105 1.26 -14.62 -14.10
C ALA A 105 -0.11 -15.02 -13.54
N GLU A 106 -0.18 -16.18 -12.88
CA GLU A 106 -1.41 -16.67 -12.23
C GLU A 106 -1.87 -15.74 -11.11
N LEU A 107 -0.93 -15.28 -10.27
CA LEU A 107 -1.20 -14.35 -9.17
C LEU A 107 -1.74 -13.00 -9.66
N ILE A 108 -1.10 -12.44 -10.67
CA ILE A 108 -1.50 -11.17 -11.28
C ILE A 108 -2.87 -11.31 -11.93
N GLN A 109 -3.10 -12.38 -12.68
CA GLN A 109 -4.38 -12.62 -13.35
C GLN A 109 -5.53 -12.80 -12.35
N SER A 110 -5.31 -13.47 -11.22
CA SER A 110 -6.33 -13.70 -10.19
C SER A 110 -6.62 -12.46 -9.34
N ASN A 111 -5.69 -11.49 -9.28
CA ASN A 111 -5.80 -10.28 -8.47
C ASN A 111 -5.87 -8.99 -9.30
N GLN A 112 -6.00 -9.07 -10.63
CA GLN A 112 -6.24 -7.89 -11.45
C GLN A 112 -7.61 -7.30 -11.13
N PHE A 113 -7.71 -5.97 -11.14
CA PHE A 113 -9.01 -5.32 -10.98
C PHE A 113 -9.96 -5.74 -12.12
N SER A 114 -11.13 -6.24 -11.76
CA SER A 114 -12.15 -6.79 -12.66
C SER A 114 -13.50 -6.85 -11.94
N ASP A 115 -14.55 -7.28 -12.64
CA ASP A 115 -15.88 -7.47 -12.03
C ASP A 115 -15.94 -8.66 -11.06
N ARG A 116 -14.86 -9.45 -10.95
CA ARG A 116 -14.79 -10.60 -10.05
C ARG A 116 -13.99 -10.24 -8.82
N VAL A 117 -14.57 -10.50 -7.65
CA VAL A 117 -13.86 -10.41 -6.38
C VAL A 117 -12.71 -11.43 -6.41
N PRO A 118 -11.47 -11.01 -6.14
CA PRO A 118 -10.34 -11.92 -6.12
C PRO A 118 -10.49 -12.91 -4.97
N GLN A 119 -10.11 -14.16 -5.21
CA GLN A 119 -9.97 -15.13 -4.14
C GLN A 119 -8.58 -14.94 -3.54
N PHE A 120 -8.52 -14.30 -2.37
CA PHE A 120 -7.27 -14.14 -1.64
C PHE A 120 -6.62 -15.51 -1.40
N SER A 121 -5.33 -15.62 -1.74
CA SER A 121 -4.56 -16.87 -1.66
C SER A 121 -3.38 -16.70 -0.72
N THR A 122 -3.06 -17.74 0.05
CA THR A 122 -1.86 -17.79 0.89
C THR A 122 -0.63 -18.20 0.08
N HIS A 123 -0.51 -17.71 -1.16
CA HIS A 123 0.56 -18.11 -2.07
C HIS A 123 1.93 -17.72 -1.48
N PRO A 124 2.98 -18.54 -1.57
CA PRO A 124 4.30 -18.23 -0.99
C PRO A 124 4.87 -16.87 -1.44
N LEU A 125 4.70 -16.53 -2.72
CA LEU A 125 5.09 -15.21 -3.26
C LEU A 125 4.43 -14.03 -2.53
N LEU A 126 3.28 -14.21 -1.87
CA LEU A 126 2.59 -13.17 -1.09
C LEU A 126 2.92 -13.20 0.40
N MET A 127 3.10 -14.39 0.99
CA MET A 127 3.08 -14.55 2.45
C MET A 127 4.43 -14.95 3.05
N GLU A 128 5.35 -15.50 2.26
CA GLU A 128 6.60 -16.05 2.80
C GLU A 128 7.63 -14.93 3.07
N GLY A 129 7.97 -14.75 4.34
CA GLY A 129 9.00 -13.80 4.76
C GLY A 129 8.73 -12.35 4.37
N LYS A 130 9.77 -11.52 4.49
CA LYS A 130 9.73 -10.12 4.05
C LYS A 130 10.01 -10.02 2.55
N ALA A 131 9.28 -9.13 1.88
CA ALA A 131 9.49 -8.81 0.48
C ALA A 131 10.59 -7.75 0.35
N GLU A 132 11.83 -8.20 0.52
CA GLU A 132 13.03 -7.36 0.45
C GLU A 132 13.54 -7.14 -0.97
N THR A 133 13.17 -8.03 -1.90
CA THR A 133 13.64 -7.94 -3.29
C THR A 133 12.74 -7.03 -4.11
N PHE A 134 13.32 -6.35 -5.10
CA PHE A 134 12.59 -5.54 -6.06
C PHE A 134 11.38 -6.27 -6.67
N TYR A 135 11.56 -7.54 -7.01
CA TYR A 135 10.49 -8.39 -7.55
C TYR A 135 9.36 -8.62 -6.55
N LEU A 136 9.67 -9.14 -5.36
CA LEU A 136 8.63 -9.49 -4.39
C LEU A 136 7.93 -8.25 -3.84
N ALA A 137 8.66 -7.16 -3.58
CA ALA A 137 8.09 -5.93 -3.06
C ALA A 137 7.03 -5.36 -4.02
N ASN A 138 7.36 -5.25 -5.30
CA ASN A 138 6.45 -4.70 -6.30
C ASN A 138 5.31 -5.66 -6.69
N LEU A 139 5.55 -6.98 -6.72
CA LEU A 139 4.48 -7.97 -6.92
C LEU A 139 3.46 -7.91 -5.78
N ARG A 140 3.93 -7.89 -4.53
CA ARG A 140 3.08 -7.77 -3.34
C ARG A 140 2.36 -6.43 -3.30
N TYR A 141 3.04 -5.34 -3.64
CA TYR A 141 2.44 -4.01 -3.72
C TYR A 141 1.28 -3.97 -4.72
N PHE A 142 1.47 -4.52 -5.92
CA PHE A 142 0.42 -4.60 -6.94
C PHE A 142 -0.81 -5.37 -6.43
N VAL A 143 -0.61 -6.55 -5.82
CA VAL A 143 -1.71 -7.35 -5.29
C VAL A 143 -2.42 -6.62 -4.15
N ALA A 144 -1.68 -6.10 -3.17
CA ALA A 144 -2.24 -5.37 -2.04
C ALA A 144 -3.06 -4.15 -2.50
N ARG A 145 -2.52 -3.34 -3.43
CA ARG A 145 -3.24 -2.21 -4.04
C ARG A 145 -4.57 -2.65 -4.64
N ASN A 146 -4.59 -3.72 -5.43
CA ASN A 146 -5.82 -4.19 -6.05
C ASN A 146 -6.82 -4.75 -5.02
N LEU A 147 -6.35 -5.48 -3.99
CA LEU A 147 -7.21 -5.94 -2.90
C LEU A 147 -7.92 -4.78 -2.19
N THR A 148 -7.24 -3.64 -2.00
CA THR A 148 -7.89 -2.45 -1.41
C THR A 148 -9.02 -1.90 -2.29
N GLN A 149 -8.89 -1.98 -3.62
CA GLN A 149 -9.95 -1.58 -4.55
C GLN A 149 -11.20 -2.46 -4.43
N PHE A 150 -11.02 -3.73 -4.04
CA PHE A 150 -12.11 -4.66 -3.70
C PHE A 150 -12.60 -4.55 -2.25
N ARG A 151 -12.08 -3.59 -1.47
CA ARG A 151 -12.35 -3.42 -0.03
C ARG A 151 -11.91 -4.61 0.83
N LEU A 152 -10.99 -5.43 0.35
CA LEU A 152 -10.34 -6.49 1.11
C LEU A 152 -9.15 -5.91 1.89
N VAL A 153 -9.47 -5.06 2.88
CA VAL A 153 -8.48 -4.25 3.59
C VAL A 153 -7.58 -5.09 4.49
N ASP A 154 -8.13 -6.03 5.26
CA ASP A 154 -7.31 -6.82 6.20
C ASP A 154 -6.24 -7.67 5.48
N PRO A 155 -6.58 -8.42 4.40
CA PRO A 155 -5.56 -9.13 3.63
C PRO A 155 -4.55 -8.20 2.94
N ALA A 156 -5.00 -7.04 2.45
CA ALA A 156 -4.09 -6.06 1.86
C ALA A 156 -3.09 -5.52 2.89
N LEU A 157 -3.55 -5.23 4.11
CA LEU A 157 -2.72 -4.73 5.20
C LEU A 157 -1.67 -5.75 5.65
N GLU A 158 -2.04 -7.04 5.70
CA GLU A 158 -1.09 -8.12 5.96
C GLU A 158 0.04 -8.13 4.92
N ILE A 159 -0.31 -8.02 3.64
CA ILE A 159 0.68 -7.94 2.57
C ILE A 159 1.53 -6.67 2.71
N PHE A 160 0.93 -5.49 2.88
CA PHE A 160 1.65 -4.22 3.02
C PHE A 160 2.68 -4.26 4.16
N ASN A 161 2.34 -4.86 5.29
CA ASN A 161 3.25 -5.01 6.43
C ASN A 161 4.44 -5.95 6.18
N SER A 162 4.41 -6.71 5.07
CA SER A 162 5.52 -7.58 4.65
C SER A 162 6.49 -6.90 3.69
N ILE A 163 6.14 -5.73 3.14
CA ILE A 163 6.88 -5.05 2.07
C ILE A 163 7.97 -4.14 2.65
N ASN A 164 9.18 -4.24 2.09
CA ASN A 164 10.16 -3.17 2.22
C ASN A 164 9.79 -2.04 1.24
N PRO A 165 9.59 -0.79 1.70
CA PRO A 165 9.17 0.32 0.84
C PRO A 165 10.29 0.84 -0.08
N GLU A 166 11.56 0.59 0.22
CA GLU A 166 12.71 1.12 -0.53
C GLU A 166 12.68 0.79 -2.04
N PRO A 167 12.39 -0.45 -2.46
CA PRO A 167 12.34 -0.80 -3.89
C PRO A 167 11.00 -0.50 -4.58
N LEU A 168 10.04 0.17 -3.92
CA LEU A 168 8.70 0.34 -4.50
C LEU A 168 8.67 1.32 -5.67
N ILE A 169 7.82 0.99 -6.64
CA ILE A 169 7.45 1.84 -7.76
C ILE A 169 6.14 2.55 -7.38
N ASP A 170 6.22 3.59 -6.53
CA ASP A 170 5.09 4.40 -6.03
C ASP A 170 5.41 5.91 -6.06
#